data_AF-A0A142Y3Y0-F1
#
_entry.id   AF-A0A142Y3Y0-F1
#
_cell.length_a   1.000
_cell.length_b   1.000
_cell.length_c   1.000
_cell.angle_alpha   90.00
_cell.angle_beta   90.00
_cell.angle_gamma   90.00
#
_symmetry.space_group_name_H-M   'P 1'
#
loop_
_entity.id
_entity.type
_entity.pdbx_description
1 polymer ?
#
loop_
_entity_poly.entity_id
_entity_poly.type
_entity_poly.pdbx_seq_one_letter_code
_entity_poly.pdbx_strand_id
1 'polypeptide(L)'
;MSVLTLTRDKWRKFKDENNLSKSSFFKKADVGPQLEKFQKALDACKNTPGKKSLGKCFTEADKLETAIEKFIKLKEAKAELDEKANKQLKSWSKELGSITKSLAKLYKESGEELANEDAKNMKNQLASLGL
;
A
#
# COMPACT_ATOMS: atom_id res chain seq x y z
N MET A 1 -12.37 9.83 -0.98
CA MET A 1 -11.62 8.69 -0.43
C MET A 1 -10.27 8.60 -1.13
N SER A 2 -9.22 8.12 -0.45
CA SER A 2 -7.85 8.11 -0.97
C SER A 2 -7.59 6.82 -1.75
N VAL A 3 -7.58 6.90 -3.07
CA VAL A 3 -7.00 5.86 -3.94
C VAL A 3 -5.49 5.89 -3.74
N LEU A 4 -4.85 4.72 -3.59
CA LEU A 4 -3.39 4.68 -3.55
C LEU A 4 -2.86 5.20 -4.87
N THR A 5 -2.30 6.41 -4.87
CA THR A 5 -1.75 6.97 -6.11
C THR A 5 -0.45 6.29 -6.52
N LEU A 6 0.22 5.63 -5.59
CA LEU A 6 1.45 4.87 -5.81
C LEU A 6 1.18 3.52 -6.51
N THR A 7 1.65 3.42 -7.74
CA THR A 7 1.64 2.16 -8.52
C THR A 7 3.06 1.69 -8.79
N ARG A 8 3.21 0.44 -9.27
CA ARG A 8 4.53 -0.09 -9.69
C ARG A 8 5.21 0.80 -10.73
N ASP A 9 4.45 1.34 -11.68
CA ASP A 9 4.96 2.24 -12.72
C ASP A 9 5.40 3.59 -12.14
N LYS A 10 4.58 4.19 -11.26
CA LYS A 10 4.97 5.44 -10.58
C LYS A 10 6.17 5.26 -9.67
N TRP A 11 6.28 4.13 -8.97
CA TRP A 11 7.48 3.81 -8.20
C TRP A 11 8.71 3.71 -9.10
N ARG A 12 8.59 3.05 -10.25
CA ARG A 12 9.68 2.91 -11.21
C ARG A 12 10.13 4.26 -11.78
N LYS A 13 9.18 5.12 -12.19
CA LYS A 13 9.46 6.49 -12.66
C LYS A 13 10.13 7.32 -11.57
N PHE A 14 9.58 7.32 -10.36
CA PHE A 14 10.17 8.01 -9.21
C PHE A 14 11.63 7.60 -8.98
N LYS A 15 11.94 6.30 -9.09
CA LYS A 15 13.33 5.85 -8.95
C LYS A 15 14.25 6.38 -10.03
N ASP A 16 13.76 6.46 -11.27
CA ASP A 16 14.53 6.93 -12.41
C ASP A 16 14.79 8.44 -12.30
N GLU A 17 13.72 9.22 -12.06
CA GLU A 17 13.75 10.67 -11.95
C GLU A 17 14.64 11.17 -10.80
N ASN A 18 14.77 10.39 -9.72
CA ASN A 18 15.58 10.76 -8.57
C ASN A 18 16.97 10.07 -8.57
N ASN A 19 17.40 9.48 -9.69
CA ASN A 19 18.68 8.75 -9.83
C ASN A 19 18.89 7.62 -8.79
N LEU A 20 17.79 7.15 -8.20
CA LEU A 20 17.77 6.20 -7.11
C LEU A 20 18.05 4.77 -7.58
N SER A 21 17.73 4.46 -8.85
CA SER A 21 17.99 3.15 -9.49
C SER A 21 19.46 2.75 -9.53
N LYS A 22 20.39 3.73 -9.46
CA LYS A 22 21.84 3.52 -9.53
C LYS A 22 22.46 3.18 -8.16
N SER A 23 21.74 3.43 -7.07
CA SER A 23 22.22 3.16 -5.72
C SER A 23 22.08 1.67 -5.40
N SER A 24 23.19 0.95 -5.18
CA SER A 24 23.18 -0.47 -4.77
C SER A 24 22.38 -0.70 -3.48
N PHE A 25 22.24 0.34 -2.66
CA PHE A 25 21.40 0.36 -1.46
C PHE A 25 19.90 0.26 -1.79
N PHE A 26 19.48 0.79 -2.94
CA PHE A 26 18.10 0.77 -3.40
C PHE A 26 17.61 -0.61 -3.80
N LYS A 27 18.50 -1.45 -4.36
CA LYS A 27 18.15 -2.84 -4.70
C LYS A 27 17.75 -3.65 -3.46
N LYS A 28 18.29 -3.30 -2.28
CA LYS A 28 17.97 -3.97 -1.01
C LYS A 28 16.69 -3.46 -0.35
N ALA A 29 16.26 -2.24 -0.67
CA ALA A 29 15.08 -1.59 -0.10
C ALA A 29 13.99 -1.31 -1.15
N ASP A 30 13.97 -2.05 -2.28
CA ASP A 30 12.98 -1.84 -3.33
C ASP A 30 11.59 -2.22 -2.81
N VAL A 31 10.68 -1.25 -2.78
CA VAL A 31 9.28 -1.50 -2.38
C VAL A 31 8.43 -2.03 -3.54
N GLY A 32 9.03 -2.13 -4.75
CA GLY A 32 8.39 -2.62 -5.96
C GLY A 32 7.74 -4.00 -5.84
N PRO A 33 8.44 -5.04 -5.37
CA PRO A 33 7.85 -6.35 -5.14
C PRO A 33 6.69 -6.31 -4.14
N GLN A 34 6.77 -5.43 -3.14
CA GLN A 34 5.73 -5.30 -2.13
C GLN A 34 4.48 -4.58 -2.69
N LEU A 35 4.67 -3.61 -3.59
CA LEU A 35 3.59 -3.02 -4.38
C LEU A 35 2.86 -4.06 -5.24
N GLU A 36 3.61 -4.95 -5.91
CA GLU A 36 2.99 -5.99 -6.74
C GLU A 36 2.19 -6.99 -5.91
N LYS A 37 2.68 -7.38 -4.73
CA LYS A 37 1.94 -8.24 -3.81
C LYS A 37 0.69 -7.54 -3.27
N PHE A 38 0.80 -6.28 -2.90
CA PHE A 38 -0.35 -5.48 -2.45
C PHE A 38 -1.40 -5.35 -3.56
N GLN A 39 -1.00 -5.05 -4.80
CA GLN A 39 -1.89 -4.96 -5.95
C GLN A 39 -2.62 -6.29 -6.20
N LYS A 40 -1.92 -7.43 -6.12
CA LYS A 40 -2.52 -8.77 -6.25
C LYS A 40 -3.48 -9.09 -5.10
N ALA A 41 -3.12 -8.71 -3.87
CA ALA A 41 -3.99 -8.90 -2.71
C ALA A 41 -5.25 -8.03 -2.79
N LEU A 42 -5.10 -6.79 -3.29
CA LEU A 42 -6.21 -5.89 -3.60
C LEU A 42 -7.15 -6.49 -4.64
N ASP A 43 -6.59 -6.95 -5.75
CA ASP A 43 -7.38 -7.57 -6.82
C ASP A 43 -8.15 -8.79 -6.33
N ALA A 44 -7.49 -9.65 -5.53
CA ALA A 44 -8.15 -10.77 -4.87
C ALA A 44 -9.27 -10.32 -3.91
N CYS A 45 -9.08 -9.20 -3.22
CA CYS A 45 -10.11 -8.58 -2.38
C CYS A 45 -11.32 -8.10 -3.18
N LYS A 46 -11.11 -7.50 -4.36
CA LYS A 46 -12.19 -7.05 -5.24
C LYS A 46 -12.97 -8.20 -5.85
N ASN A 47 -12.24 -9.21 -6.33
CA ASN A 47 -12.81 -10.33 -7.08
C ASN A 47 -13.43 -11.38 -6.15
N THR A 48 -12.87 -11.58 -4.96
CA THR A 48 -13.38 -12.54 -3.97
C THR A 48 -13.38 -11.89 -2.57
N PRO A 49 -14.32 -10.96 -2.32
CA PRO A 49 -14.45 -10.30 -1.03
C PRO A 49 -14.80 -11.33 0.04
N GLY A 50 -13.96 -11.41 1.06
CA GLY A 50 -14.13 -12.31 2.19
C GLY A 50 -13.01 -12.13 3.21
N LYS A 51 -13.25 -12.53 4.46
CA LYS A 51 -12.34 -12.32 5.59
C LYS A 51 -10.89 -12.73 5.32
N LYS A 52 -10.68 -13.86 4.62
CA LYS A 52 -9.34 -14.35 4.26
C LYS A 52 -8.63 -13.47 3.22
N SER A 53 -9.35 -13.01 2.20
CA SER A 53 -8.83 -12.08 1.20
C SER A 53 -8.54 -10.71 1.82
N LEU A 54 -9.44 -10.24 2.68
CA LEU A 54 -9.35 -8.95 3.37
C LEU A 54 -8.20 -8.92 4.39
N GLY A 55 -8.01 -10.01 5.14
CA GLY A 55 -6.83 -10.19 5.99
C GLY A 55 -5.52 -10.21 5.20
N LYS A 56 -5.50 -10.84 4.02
CA LYS A 56 -4.34 -10.78 3.10
C LYS A 56 -4.09 -9.36 2.59
N CYS A 57 -5.14 -8.65 2.17
CA CYS A 57 -5.02 -7.28 1.67
C CYS A 57 -4.49 -6.33 2.75
N PHE A 58 -5.02 -6.43 3.97
CA PHE A 58 -4.50 -5.70 5.13
C PHE A 58 -3.03 -6.02 5.40
N THR A 59 -2.67 -7.32 5.46
CA THR A 59 -1.29 -7.75 5.73
C THR A 59 -0.30 -7.24 4.68
N GLU A 60 -0.67 -7.28 3.40
CA GLU A 60 0.21 -6.79 2.33
C GLU A 60 0.27 -5.26 2.29
N ALA A 61 -0.80 -4.56 2.68
CA ALA A 61 -0.81 -3.11 2.86
C ALA A 61 0.13 -2.66 3.98
N ASP A 62 0.05 -3.31 5.16
CA ASP A 62 0.91 -3.05 6.31
C ASP A 62 2.39 -3.27 5.99
N LYS A 63 2.71 -4.39 5.30
CA LYS A 63 4.07 -4.65 4.82
C LYS A 63 4.55 -3.59 3.82
N LEU A 64 3.67 -3.10 2.95
CA LEU A 64 4.00 -2.06 1.98
C LEU A 64 4.25 -0.72 2.67
N GLU A 65 3.41 -0.33 3.62
CA GLU A 65 3.59 0.83 4.48
C GLU A 65 4.93 0.77 5.21
N THR A 66 5.20 -0.35 5.89
CA THR A 66 6.47 -0.61 6.57
C THR A 66 7.66 -0.53 5.63
N ALA A 67 7.54 -1.07 4.40
CA ALA A 67 8.61 -1.04 3.42
C ALA A 67 8.92 0.40 2.97
N ILE A 68 7.89 1.22 2.74
CA ILE A 68 8.05 2.63 2.39
C ILE A 68 8.62 3.43 3.55
N GLU A 69 8.16 3.21 4.78
CA GLU A 69 8.72 3.90 5.96
C GLU A 69 10.20 3.56 6.17
N LYS A 70 10.56 2.27 6.07
CA LYS A 70 11.98 1.84 6.13
C LYS A 70 12.79 2.49 5.02
N PHE A 71 12.22 2.55 3.82
CA PHE A 71 12.84 3.18 2.67
C PHE A 71 13.09 4.68 2.90
N ILE A 72 12.11 5.42 3.41
CA ILE A 72 12.23 6.84 3.78
C ILE A 72 13.32 7.02 4.83
N LYS A 73 13.25 6.28 5.95
CA LYS A 73 14.24 6.38 7.05
C LYS A 73 15.66 6.12 6.57
N LEU A 74 15.85 5.08 5.73
CA LEU A 74 17.16 4.76 5.17
C LEU A 74 17.72 5.88 4.30
N LYS A 75 16.86 6.55 3.54
CA LYS A 75 17.28 7.59 2.61
C LYS A 75 17.43 8.97 3.25
N GLU A 76 16.59 9.32 4.23
CA GLU A 76 16.79 10.49 5.07
C GLU A 76 18.12 10.37 5.84
N ALA A 77 18.43 9.19 6.40
CA ALA A 77 19.70 8.94 7.09
C ALA A 77 20.95 9.06 6.18
N LYS A 78 20.78 8.89 4.86
CA LYS A 78 21.87 9.02 3.88
C LYS A 78 21.90 10.38 3.18
N ALA A 79 20.94 11.27 3.47
CA ALA A 79 20.75 12.54 2.77
C ALA A 79 20.71 12.39 1.23
N GLU A 80 20.23 11.24 0.74
CA GLU A 80 20.19 10.90 -0.69
C GLU A 80 18.87 11.32 -1.37
N LEU A 81 17.94 11.92 -0.63
CA LEU A 81 16.65 12.37 -1.14
C LEU A 81 16.58 13.89 -1.13
N ASP A 82 16.21 14.43 -2.29
CA ASP A 82 15.84 15.83 -2.43
C ASP A 82 14.50 16.11 -1.73
N GLU A 83 14.23 17.39 -1.41
CA GLU A 83 13.05 17.77 -0.61
C GLU A 83 11.75 17.34 -1.30
N LYS A 84 11.69 17.48 -2.63
CA LYS A 84 10.57 17.05 -3.47
C LYS A 84 10.34 15.54 -3.39
N ALA A 85 11.42 14.76 -3.42
CA ALA A 85 11.36 13.31 -3.36
C ALA A 85 10.88 12.83 -1.99
N ASN A 86 11.36 13.47 -0.91
CA ASN A 86 10.93 13.18 0.45
C ASN A 86 9.45 13.52 0.67
N LYS A 87 8.99 14.68 0.19
CA LYS A 87 7.57 15.07 0.22
C LYS A 87 6.68 14.04 -0.48
N GLN A 88 7.08 13.57 -1.66
CA GLN A 88 6.32 12.58 -2.42
C GLN A 88 6.22 11.24 -1.67
N LEU A 89 7.32 10.75 -1.11
CA LEU A 89 7.33 9.51 -0.33
C LEU A 89 6.47 9.61 0.93
N LYS A 90 6.53 10.75 1.64
CA LYS A 90 5.68 11.02 2.81
C LYS A 90 4.20 11.08 2.43
N SER A 91 3.86 11.62 1.25
CA SER A 91 2.49 11.58 0.72
C SER A 91 2.02 10.14 0.54
N TRP A 92 2.80 9.31 -0.16
CA TRP A 92 2.46 7.90 -0.39
C TRP A 92 2.38 7.09 0.90
N SER A 93 3.28 7.34 1.86
CA SER A 93 3.23 6.73 3.18
C SER A 93 1.93 7.10 3.91
N LYS A 94 1.49 8.37 3.85
CA LYS A 94 0.22 8.81 4.45
C LYS A 94 -1.01 8.22 3.76
N GLU A 95 -0.99 8.10 2.44
CA GLU A 95 -2.04 7.43 1.66
C GLU A 95 -2.15 5.96 2.05
N LEU A 96 -1.01 5.25 2.13
CA LEU A 96 -0.97 3.87 2.58
C LEU A 96 -1.49 3.72 4.00
N GLY A 97 -1.03 4.51 4.96
CA GLY A 97 -1.53 4.42 6.33
C GLY A 97 -3.03 4.69 6.44
N SER A 98 -3.61 5.51 5.56
CA SER A 98 -5.06 5.70 5.48
C SER A 98 -5.75 4.44 4.96
N ILE A 99 -5.22 3.82 3.91
CA ILE A 99 -5.77 2.58 3.32
C ILE A 99 -5.61 1.40 4.28
N THR A 100 -4.44 1.24 4.92
CA THR A 100 -4.19 0.23 5.95
C THR A 100 -5.19 0.34 7.09
N LYS A 101 -5.46 1.56 7.59
CA LYS A 101 -6.48 1.80 8.63
C LYS A 101 -7.88 1.46 8.16
N SER A 102 -8.25 1.85 6.94
CA SER A 102 -9.55 1.50 6.37
C SER A 102 -9.70 -0.02 6.23
N LEU A 103 -8.69 -0.72 5.71
CA LEU A 103 -8.69 -2.18 5.59
C LEU A 103 -8.74 -2.87 6.95
N ALA A 104 -8.04 -2.34 7.97
CA ALA A 104 -8.09 -2.85 9.33
C ALA A 104 -9.50 -2.72 9.91
N LYS A 105 -10.15 -1.58 9.67
CA LYS A 105 -11.53 -1.32 10.11
C LYS A 105 -12.50 -2.30 9.44
N LEU A 106 -12.41 -2.44 8.12
CA LEU A 106 -13.21 -3.39 7.35
C LEU A 106 -12.98 -4.83 7.82
N TYR A 107 -11.74 -5.22 8.09
CA TYR A 107 -11.42 -6.56 8.58
C TYR A 107 -12.04 -6.82 9.96
N LYS A 108 -12.07 -5.81 10.83
CA LYS A 108 -12.71 -5.89 12.14
C LYS A 108 -14.24 -5.95 12.03
N GLU A 109 -14.84 -5.07 11.23
CA GLU A 109 -16.29 -5.01 10.98
C GLU A 109 -16.79 -6.33 10.37
N SER A 110 -16.12 -6.85 9.34
CA SER A 110 -16.40 -8.18 8.76
C SER A 110 -16.08 -9.37 9.68
N GLY A 111 -15.32 -9.14 10.75
CA GLY A 111 -15.11 -10.13 11.80
C GLY A 111 -16.33 -10.25 12.72
N GLU A 112 -17.09 -9.17 12.87
CA GLU A 112 -18.29 -9.05 13.71
C GLU A 112 -19.59 -9.35 12.92
N GLU A 113 -19.62 -9.11 11.60
CA GLU A 113 -20.78 -9.30 10.70
C GLU A 113 -21.02 -10.73 10.16
N LEU A 114 -20.27 -11.72 10.68
CA LEU A 114 -20.10 -13.09 10.15
C LEU A 114 -21.34 -14.02 10.14
N ALA A 115 -22.55 -13.46 10.05
CA ALA A 115 -23.80 -14.18 9.81
C ALA A 115 -24.61 -13.50 8.68
N ASN A 116 -24.32 -13.88 7.43
CA ASN A 116 -25.24 -13.92 6.27
C ASN A 116 -25.26 -12.83 5.16
N GLU A 117 -24.54 -11.70 5.17
CA GLU A 117 -24.56 -10.75 4.01
C GLU A 117 -23.20 -10.13 3.56
N ASP A 118 -22.08 -10.56 4.16
CA ASP A 118 -20.76 -9.91 4.08
C ASP A 118 -20.21 -9.59 2.67
N ALA A 119 -20.39 -10.47 1.69
CA ALA A 119 -19.70 -10.31 0.39
C ALA A 119 -20.19 -9.07 -0.39
N LYS A 120 -21.48 -8.72 -0.28
CA LYS A 120 -22.08 -7.57 -0.98
C LYS A 120 -21.76 -6.26 -0.25
N ASN A 121 -21.80 -6.27 1.08
CA ASN A 121 -21.46 -5.12 1.91
C ASN A 121 -19.96 -4.77 1.78
N MET A 122 -19.07 -5.77 1.86
CA MET A 122 -17.64 -5.61 1.61
C MET A 122 -17.35 -5.05 0.22
N LYS A 123 -18.05 -5.53 -0.82
CA LYS A 123 -17.83 -5.05 -2.19
C LYS A 123 -18.17 -3.57 -2.33
N ASN A 124 -19.27 -3.11 -1.70
CA ASN A 124 -19.64 -1.70 -1.68
C ASN A 124 -18.64 -0.85 -0.87
N GLN A 125 -18.11 -1.38 0.22
CA GLN A 125 -17.10 -0.72 1.04
C GLN A 125 -15.74 -0.63 0.33
N LEU A 126 -15.31 -1.69 -0.37
CA LEU A 126 -14.11 -1.66 -1.21
C LEU A 126 -14.24 -0.66 -2.36
N ALA A 127 -15.40 -0.63 -3.04
CA ALA A 127 -15.68 0.35 -4.08
C ALA A 127 -15.66 1.80 -3.54
N SER A 128 -16.16 2.00 -2.32
CA SER A 128 -16.11 3.30 -1.63
C SER A 128 -14.68 3.77 -1.37
N LEU A 129 -13.71 2.86 -1.18
CA LEU A 129 -12.30 3.23 -1.02
C LEU A 129 -11.62 3.64 -2.34
N GLY A 130 -12.33 3.60 -3.47
CA GLY A 130 -11.76 3.79 -4.80
C GLY A 130 -10.77 2.70 -5.18
N LEU A 131 -10.92 1.54 -4.53
CA LEU A 131 -10.22 0.30 -4.82
C LEU A 131 -11.08 -0.57 -5.72
#